data_AF-A0A7C3WAP9-F1
#
_entry.id   AF-A0A7C3WAP9-F1
#
_cell.length_a   1.000
_cell.length_b   1.000
_cell.length_c   1.000
_cell.angle_alpha   90.00
_cell.angle_beta   90.00
_cell.angle_gamma   90.00
#
_symmetry.space_group_name_H-M   'P 1'
#
loop_
_entity.id
_entity.type
_entity.pdbx_description
1 polymer ?
#
loop_
_entity_poly.entity_id
_entity_poly.type
_entity_poly.pdbx_seq_one_letter_code
_entity_poly.pdbx_strand_id
1 'polypeptide(L)'
;MGHQDTYRHNEAYAEFLAAWDENFYAKYADTLRPAKPGGRALDVGCGVGQVVRRLQDAGCEAYGVEVSEPNLAKARALGLRCQLYDGRHLPFP
;
A
#
# COMPACT_ATOMS: atom_id res chain seq x y z
N MET A 1 -20.12 2.70 14.75
CA MET A 1 -18.74 2.21 14.55
C MET A 1 -18.38 2.48 13.12
N GLY A 2 -17.33 3.29 12.88
CA GLY A 2 -16.89 3.56 11.52
C GLY A 2 -16.16 2.34 10.96
N HIS A 3 -16.22 2.12 9.65
CA HIS A 3 -15.48 1.04 8.99
C HIS A 3 -13.96 1.09 9.30
N GLN A 4 -13.41 2.24 9.67
CA GLN A 4 -12.00 2.43 10.01
C GLN A 4 -11.57 1.69 11.29
N ASP A 5 -12.42 1.67 12.33
CA ASP A 5 -12.08 1.03 13.61
C ASP A 5 -11.93 -0.49 13.45
N THR A 6 -12.67 -1.08 12.51
CA THR A 6 -12.64 -2.51 12.19
C THR A 6 -11.30 -2.99 11.64
N TYR A 7 -10.51 -2.11 11.01
CA TYR A 7 -9.25 -2.47 10.34
C TYR A 7 -7.99 -2.00 11.07
N ARG A 8 -8.12 -0.94 11.89
CA ARG A 8 -6.97 -0.26 12.49
C ARG A 8 -6.06 -1.18 13.30
N HIS A 9 -6.65 -2.14 14.02
CA HIS A 9 -5.95 -3.10 14.90
C HIS A 9 -6.21 -4.57 14.52
N ASN A 10 -6.66 -4.84 13.29
CA ASN A 10 -7.08 -6.19 12.91
C ASN A 10 -5.93 -7.01 12.29
N GLU A 11 -5.20 -7.71 13.14
CA GLU A 11 -4.07 -8.57 12.74
C GLU A 11 -4.50 -9.74 11.85
N ALA A 12 -5.65 -10.37 12.13
CA ALA A 12 -6.15 -11.50 11.34
C ALA A 12 -6.45 -11.09 9.88
N TYR A 13 -7.01 -9.89 9.68
CA TYR A 13 -7.22 -9.34 8.35
C TYR A 13 -5.90 -9.01 7.66
N ALA A 14 -4.91 -8.50 8.41
CA ALA A 14 -3.57 -8.24 7.88
C ALA A 14 -2.84 -9.53 7.46
N GLU A 15 -3.05 -10.64 8.15
CA GLU A 15 -2.52 -11.96 7.75
C GLU A 15 -3.21 -12.49 6.50
N PHE A 16 -4.54 -12.38 6.43
CA PHE A 16 -5.30 -12.75 5.25
C PHE A 16 -4.84 -11.99 3.99
N LEU A 17 -4.66 -10.67 4.09
CA LEU A 17 -4.15 -9.86 2.97
C LEU A 17 -2.70 -10.21 2.59
N ALA A 18 -1.84 -10.51 3.57
CA ALA A 18 -0.48 -10.92 3.29
C ALA A 18 -0.38 -12.25 2.54
N ALA A 19 -1.40 -13.10 2.64
CA ALA A 19 -1.47 -14.38 1.93
C ALA A 19 -2.00 -14.26 0.49
N TRP A 20 -2.41 -13.07 0.03
CA TRP A 20 -2.87 -12.88 -1.35
C TRP A 20 -1.70 -12.90 -2.33
N ASP A 21 -1.92 -13.51 -3.48
CA ASP A 21 -0.97 -13.50 -4.59
C ASP A 21 -0.74 -12.05 -5.07
N GLU A 22 0.51 -11.61 -5.10
CA GLU A 22 0.92 -10.29 -5.59
C GLU A 22 0.47 -10.04 -7.04
N ASN A 23 0.29 -11.11 -7.83
CA ASN A 23 -0.24 -11.03 -9.19
C ASN A 23 -1.69 -10.58 -9.25
N PHE A 24 -2.45 -10.65 -8.15
CA PHE A 24 -3.83 -10.20 -8.11
C PHE A 24 -3.97 -8.73 -8.57
N TYR A 25 -3.00 -7.89 -8.19
CA TYR A 25 -2.99 -6.46 -8.53
C TYR A 25 -2.16 -6.12 -9.78
N ALA A 26 -1.48 -7.09 -10.38
CA ALA A 26 -0.55 -6.86 -11.48
C ALA A 26 -1.19 -6.09 -12.64
N LYS A 27 -2.38 -6.52 -13.07
CA LYS A 27 -3.11 -5.87 -14.17
C LYS A 27 -3.39 -4.38 -13.91
N TYR A 28 -3.70 -4.01 -12.66
CA TYR A 28 -4.02 -2.62 -12.30
C TYR A 28 -2.75 -1.79 -12.23
N ALA A 29 -1.73 -2.29 -11.53
CA ALA A 29 -0.45 -1.61 -11.40
C ALA A 29 0.21 -1.40 -12.77
N ASP A 30 0.21 -2.40 -13.65
CA ASP A 30 0.83 -2.29 -14.97
C ASP A 30 0.09 -1.32 -15.89
N THR A 31 -1.24 -1.24 -15.77
CA THR A 31 -2.07 -0.33 -16.56
C THR A 31 -1.94 1.11 -16.09
N LEU A 32 -1.87 1.33 -14.77
CA LEU A 32 -1.92 2.66 -14.15
C LEU A 32 -0.54 3.24 -13.85
N ARG A 33 0.53 2.45 -13.96
CA ARG A 33 1.88 2.95 -13.66
C ARG A 33 2.24 4.14 -14.56
N PRO A 34 2.99 5.12 -14.02
CA PRO A 34 3.54 6.20 -14.83
C PRO A 34 4.31 5.67 -16.06
N ALA A 35 4.07 6.25 -17.23
CA ALA A 35 4.76 5.88 -18.46
C ALA A 35 6.24 6.31 -18.48
N LYS A 36 6.60 7.32 -17.67
CA LYS A 36 7.97 7.84 -17.57
C LYS A 36 8.74 7.12 -16.47
N PRO A 37 9.98 6.65 -16.73
CA PRO A 37 10.88 6.18 -15.68
C PRO A 37 11.03 7.24 -14.58
N GLY A 38 11.02 6.82 -13.31
CA GLY A 38 11.04 7.74 -12.16
C GLY A 38 9.73 8.51 -11.95
N GLY A 39 8.65 8.19 -12.66
CA GLY A 39 7.34 8.78 -12.41
C GLY A 39 6.84 8.45 -11.00
N ARG A 40 6.17 9.42 -10.37
CA ARG A 40 5.67 9.31 -9.00
C ARG A 40 4.30 8.65 -8.94
N ALA A 41 4.09 7.79 -7.95
CA ALA A 41 2.80 7.16 -7.69
C ALA A 41 2.50 7.11 -6.19
N LEU A 42 1.22 7.26 -5.83
CA LEU A 42 0.72 7.10 -4.48
C LEU A 42 -0.39 6.04 -4.47
N ASP A 43 -0.20 5.00 -3.68
CA ASP A 43 -1.20 3.96 -3.41
C ASP A 43 -1.92 4.24 -2.08
N VAL A 44 -3.24 4.48 -2.14
CA VAL A 44 -4.06 4.92 -1.00
C VAL A 44 -4.85 3.74 -0.45
N GLY A 45 -4.60 3.37 0.80
CA GLY A 45 -5.06 2.09 1.35
C GLY A 45 -4.20 0.94 0.86
N CYS A 46 -2.88 1.09 0.93
CA CYS A 46 -1.93 0.19 0.28
C CYS A 46 -1.83 -1.21 0.92
N GLY A 47 -2.51 -1.44 2.06
CA GLY A 47 -2.44 -2.69 2.80
C GLY A 47 -0.99 -3.03 3.15
N VAL A 48 -0.58 -4.26 2.85
CA VAL A 48 0.79 -4.74 3.07
C VAL A 48 1.79 -4.34 1.98
N GLY A 49 1.37 -3.53 1.00
CA GLY A 49 2.27 -2.83 0.07
C GLY A 49 2.59 -3.56 -1.24
N GLN A 50 1.79 -4.54 -1.65
CA GLN A 50 2.04 -5.34 -2.87
C GLN A 50 2.14 -4.46 -4.13
N VAL A 51 1.21 -3.51 -4.31
CA VAL A 51 1.21 -2.58 -5.45
C VAL A 51 2.40 -1.61 -5.37
N VAL A 52 2.72 -1.11 -4.17
CA VAL A 52 3.88 -0.22 -3.96
C VAL A 52 5.17 -0.93 -4.36
N ARG A 53 5.37 -2.19 -3.94
CA ARG A 53 6.54 -3.01 -4.33
C ARG A 53 6.62 -3.12 -5.84
N ARG A 54 5.54 -3.57 -6.50
CA ARG A 54 5.52 -3.75 -7.96
C ARG A 54 5.86 -2.48 -8.72
N LEU A 55 5.34 -1.33 -8.28
CA LEU A 55 5.64 -0.04 -8.90
C LEU A 55 7.11 0.36 -8.69
N GLN A 56 7.68 0.10 -7.51
CA GLN A 56 9.11 0.34 -7.25
C GLN A 56 10.00 -0.57 -8.10
N ASP A 57 9.66 -1.85 -8.23
CA ASP A 57 10.38 -2.81 -9.07
C ASP A 57 10.30 -2.44 -10.57
N ALA A 58 9.21 -1.77 -10.97
CA ALA A 58 9.05 -1.18 -12.30
C ALA A 58 9.77 0.17 -12.49
N GLY A 59 10.55 0.63 -11.51
CA GLY A 59 11.33 1.87 -11.57
C GLY A 59 10.54 3.15 -11.29
N CYS A 60 9.35 3.05 -10.71
CA CYS A 60 8.55 4.21 -10.30
C CYS A 60 8.97 4.72 -8.92
N GLU A 61 8.83 6.02 -8.70
CA GLU A 61 8.95 6.63 -7.38
C GLU A 61 7.63 6.47 -6.60
N ALA A 62 7.35 5.24 -6.15
CA ALA A 62 6.08 4.90 -5.51
C ALA A 62 6.10 4.93 -3.97
N TYR A 63 4.99 5.42 -3.41
CA TYR A 63 4.68 5.55 -1.99
C TYR A 63 3.32 4.91 -1.67
N GLY A 64 3.12 4.49 -0.42
CA GLY A 64 1.84 3.98 0.08
C GLY A 64 1.35 4.70 1.33
N VAL A 65 0.04 4.78 1.52
CA VAL A 65 -0.59 5.19 2.80
C VAL A 65 -1.58 4.14 3.27
N GLU A 66 -1.58 3.87 4.58
CA GLU A 66 -2.39 2.81 5.19
C GLU A 66 -2.95 3.28 6.55
N VAL A 67 -4.18 2.88 6.89
CA VAL A 67 -4.82 3.20 8.18
C VAL A 67 -4.54 2.14 9.25
N SER A 68 -4.21 0.91 8.83
CA SER A 68 -3.96 -0.24 9.68
C SER A 68 -2.49 -0.34 10.07
N GLU A 69 -2.21 -0.23 11.37
CA GLU A 69 -0.85 -0.34 11.92
C GLU A 69 -0.21 -1.72 11.63
N PRO A 70 -0.92 -2.86 11.77
CA PRO A 70 -0.38 -4.17 11.41
C PRO A 70 0.02 -4.29 9.92
N ASN A 71 -0.80 -3.79 9.01
CA ASN A 71 -0.49 -3.80 7.57
C ASN A 71 0.76 -2.96 7.27
N LEU A 72 0.82 -1.76 7.87
CA LEU A 72 1.96 -0.87 7.71
C LEU A 72 3.26 -1.48 8.24
N ALA A 73 3.20 -2.17 9.38
CA ALA A 73 4.36 -2.86 9.94
C ALA A 73 4.93 -3.90 8.96
N LYS A 74 4.06 -4.70 8.33
CA LYS A 74 4.46 -5.68 7.29
C LYS A 74 5.07 -5.00 6.07
N ALA A 75 4.44 -3.95 5.56
CA ALA A 75 4.96 -3.20 4.41
C ALA A 75 6.35 -2.60 4.71
N ARG A 76 6.55 -2.05 5.92
CA ARG A 76 7.83 -1.49 6.36
C ARG A 76 8.90 -2.56 6.57
N ALA A 77 8.54 -3.74 7.07
CA ALA A 77 9.46 -4.86 7.19
C ALA A 77 10.02 -5.31 5.83
N LEU A 78 9.25 -5.09 4.75
CA LEU A 78 9.69 -5.30 3.37
C LEU A 78 10.51 -4.12 2.80
N GLY A 79 10.76 -3.06 3.58
CA GLY A 79 11.50 -1.87 3.16
C GLY A 79 10.70 -0.92 2.26
N LEU A 80 9.37 -1.04 2.23
CA LEU A 80 8.52 -0.22 1.37
C LEU A 80 8.29 1.18 1.97
N ARG A 81 8.12 2.16 1.08
CA ARG A 81 7.90 3.58 1.43
C ARG A 81 6.44 3.83 1.78
N CYS A 82 5.98 3.25 2.88
CA CYS A 82 4.59 3.35 3.35
C CYS A 82 4.48 4.17 4.64
N GLN A 83 3.39 4.93 4.77
CA GLN A 83 3.12 5.82 5.91
C GLN A 83 1.73 5.58 6.50
N LEU A 84 1.59 5.77 7.81
CA LEU A 84 0.29 5.75 8.47
C LEU A 84 -0.46 7.04 8.15
N TYR A 85 -1.76 6.94 7.89
CA TYR A 85 -2.64 8.11 7.78
C TYR A 85 -4.00 7.86 8.44
N ASP A 86 -4.81 8.90 8.58
CA ASP A 86 -6.09 8.87 9.32
C ASP A 86 -7.31 8.54 8.43
N GLY A 87 -7.09 8.19 7.15
CA GLY A 87 -8.14 7.93 6.17
C GLY A 87 -8.89 9.19 5.70
N ARG A 88 -8.46 10.40 6.12
CA ARG A 88 -9.13 11.68 5.85
C ARG A 88 -8.18 12.72 5.26
N HIS A 89 -6.93 12.73 5.72
CA HIS A 89 -5.88 13.65 5.33
C HIS A 89 -4.67 12.86 4.83
N LEU A 90 -4.29 13.11 3.58
CA LEU A 90 -3.07 12.54 3.02
C LEU A 90 -1.85 13.24 3.65
N PRO A 91 -0.78 12.49 4.00
CA PRO A 91 0.43 13.05 4.59
C PRO A 91 1.36 13.67 3.52
N PHE A 92 0.78 14.37 2.54
CA PHE A 92 1.49 15.03 1.44
C PHE A 92 0.93 16.46 1.27
N PRO A 93 1.77 17.44 0.92
CA PRO A 93 1.35 18.83 0.73
C PRO A 93 0.44 19.04 -0.48
#